data_AF-A0A1I7YPQ6-F1
#
_entry.id   AF-A0A1I7YPQ6-F1
#
_cell.length_a   1.000
_cell.length_b   1.000
_cell.length_c   1.000
_cell.angle_alpha   90.00
_cell.angle_beta   90.00
_cell.angle_gamma   90.00
#
_symmetry.space_group_name_H-M   'P 1'
#
loop_
_entity.id
_entity.type
_entity.pdbx_description
1 polymer ?
#
loop_
_entity_poly.entity_id
_entity_poly.type
_entity_poly.pdbx_seq_one_letter_code
_entity_poly.pdbx_strand_id
1 'polypeptide(L)'
;MLLKYVISYPFSPIFVAKLHHFVSFLLVAYLWIKNRAVNFPDSSAFSLLAVFDLLALLCSLLSVWLLVQKCYIVKLEIGFSIASIVLLILGSSCATAAYDESMKHVIHAINIMHGYSILLLGFATAWAYFKTKSTISRLLIRGWGAADDDDQLEEFDFGSDEM
;
A
#
# COMPACT_ATOMS: atom_id res chain seq x y z
N MET A 1 6.36 9.71 26.70
CA MET A 1 5.49 10.43 25.72
C MET A 1 5.89 10.17 24.27
N LEU A 2 7.18 10.25 23.91
CA LEU A 2 7.65 10.02 22.52
C LEU A 2 7.25 8.64 21.96
N LEU A 3 7.43 7.57 22.75
CA LEU A 3 7.03 6.21 22.36
C LEU A 3 5.53 6.08 22.11
N LYS A 4 4.70 6.77 22.93
CA LYS A 4 3.24 6.80 22.76
C LYS A 4 2.87 7.55 21.47
N TYR A 5 3.59 8.63 21.13
CA TYR A 5 3.40 9.34 19.86
C TYR A 5 3.85 8.51 18.65
N VAL A 6 4.96 7.79 18.73
CA VAL A 6 5.43 6.90 17.64
C VAL A 6 4.49 5.69 17.43
N ILE A 7 3.86 5.21 18.50
CA ILE A 7 2.89 4.10 18.45
C ILE A 7 1.48 4.59 18.06
N SER A 8 1.07 5.79 18.49
CA SER A 8 -0.29 6.32 18.29
C SER A 8 -0.44 7.20 17.05
N TYR A 9 0.65 7.69 16.45
CA TYR A 9 0.59 8.43 15.19
C TYR A 9 1.04 7.52 14.04
N PRO A 10 0.41 7.61 12.85
CA PRO A 10 0.67 6.68 11.77
C PRO A 10 1.98 6.98 11.02
N PHE A 11 2.88 7.81 11.57
CA PHE A 11 4.34 7.73 11.29
C PHE A 11 4.92 6.42 11.88
N SER A 12 4.28 5.33 11.51
CA SER A 12 4.34 4.02 12.12
C SER A 12 5.14 3.06 11.22
N PRO A 13 5.35 1.81 11.67
CA PRO A 13 5.87 0.74 10.82
C PRO A 13 5.10 0.56 9.50
N ILE A 14 3.82 0.96 9.43
CA ILE A 14 3.02 0.93 8.19
C ILE A 14 3.56 1.91 7.17
N PHE A 15 3.82 3.17 7.56
CA PHE A 15 4.39 4.17 6.66
C PHE A 15 5.76 3.72 6.13
N VAL A 16 6.61 3.17 7.01
CA VAL A 16 7.92 2.62 6.62
C VAL A 16 7.78 1.47 5.65
N ALA A 17 6.85 0.53 5.89
CA ALA A 17 6.59 -0.60 5.00
C ALA A 17 6.11 -0.13 3.61
N LYS A 18 5.22 0.87 3.55
CA LYS A 18 4.73 1.43 2.28
C LYS A 18 5.77 2.24 1.54
N LEU A 19 6.64 2.95 2.25
CA LEU A 19 7.78 3.61 1.64
C LEU A 19 8.76 2.59 1.03
N HIS A 20 9.04 1.49 1.73
CA HIS A 20 9.87 0.41 1.18
C HIS A 20 9.22 -0.25 -0.05
N HIS A 21 7.89 -0.45 -0.02
CA HIS A 21 7.15 -0.93 -1.18
C HIS A 21 7.25 0.04 -2.37
N PHE A 22 7.15 1.35 -2.14
CA PHE A 22 7.33 2.37 -3.17
C PHE A 22 8.74 2.35 -3.78
N VAL A 23 9.79 2.28 -2.96
CA VAL A 23 11.18 2.17 -3.44
C VAL A 23 11.39 0.88 -4.23
N SER A 24 10.80 -0.22 -3.76
CA SER A 24 10.83 -1.53 -4.43
C SER A 24 10.19 -1.45 -5.82
N PHE A 25 9.06 -0.75 -5.95
CA PHE A 25 8.41 -0.50 -7.22
C PHE A 25 9.33 0.30 -8.17
N LEU A 26 9.99 1.35 -7.70
CA LEU A 26 10.89 2.14 -8.56
C LEU A 26 12.04 1.29 -9.12
N LEU A 27 12.58 0.38 -8.31
CA LEU A 27 13.62 -0.55 -8.77
C LEU A 27 13.09 -1.52 -9.84
N VAL A 28 11.89 -2.06 -9.65
CA VAL A 28 11.23 -2.92 -10.64
C VAL A 28 10.93 -2.15 -11.93
N ALA A 29 10.40 -0.93 -11.83
CA ALA A 29 10.12 -0.07 -12.96
C ALA A 29 11.40 0.31 -13.74
N TYR A 30 12.51 0.53 -13.05
CA TYR A 30 13.81 0.75 -13.70
C TYR A 30 14.28 -0.48 -14.47
N LEU A 31 14.22 -1.67 -13.86
CA LEU A 31 14.54 -2.94 -14.53
C LEU A 31 13.63 -3.15 -15.74
N TRP A 32 12.34 -2.82 -15.62
CA TRP A 32 11.37 -2.87 -16.70
C TRP A 32 11.79 -2.00 -17.89
N ILE A 33 12.00 -0.70 -17.66
CA ILE A 33 12.32 0.27 -18.72
C ILE A 33 13.60 -0.12 -19.45
N LYS A 34 14.62 -0.57 -18.72
CA LYS A 34 15.90 -1.01 -19.31
C LYS A 34 15.77 -2.21 -20.22
N ASN A 35 14.84 -3.13 -19.93
CA ASN A 35 14.72 -4.40 -20.65
C ASN A 35 13.56 -4.43 -21.65
N ARG A 36 12.65 -3.44 -21.61
CA ARG A 36 11.43 -3.41 -22.44
C ARG A 36 11.70 -3.53 -23.94
N ALA A 37 12.61 -2.72 -24.48
CA ALA A 37 12.83 -2.66 -25.92
C ALA A 37 13.47 -3.94 -26.51
N VAL A 38 14.22 -4.68 -25.69
CA VAL A 38 14.95 -5.88 -26.11
C VAL A 38 14.10 -7.14 -25.90
N ASN A 39 13.37 -7.18 -24.78
CA ASN A 39 12.73 -8.41 -24.32
C ASN A 39 11.19 -8.37 -24.45
N PHE A 40 10.57 -7.20 -24.63
CA PHE A 40 9.10 -7.10 -24.60
C PHE A 40 8.53 -6.08 -25.60
N PRO A 41 8.87 -6.14 -26.90
CA PRO A 41 8.40 -5.15 -27.87
C PRO A 41 6.87 -5.12 -28.02
N ASP A 42 6.19 -6.28 -28.00
CA ASP A 42 4.74 -6.38 -28.30
C ASP A 42 3.95 -7.31 -27.34
N SER A 43 4.39 -7.47 -26.09
CA SER A 43 3.72 -8.39 -25.15
C SER A 43 2.53 -7.74 -24.42
N SER A 44 1.32 -8.23 -24.70
CA SER A 44 0.09 -7.82 -24.01
C SER A 44 0.07 -8.23 -22.53
N ALA A 45 0.57 -9.43 -22.21
CA ALA A 45 0.75 -9.90 -20.83
C ALA A 45 1.67 -8.96 -20.04
N PHE A 46 2.71 -8.47 -20.68
CA PHE A 46 3.64 -7.52 -20.07
C PHE A 46 3.02 -6.12 -19.87
N SER A 47 2.14 -5.71 -20.78
CA SER A 47 1.38 -4.46 -20.61
C SER A 47 0.39 -4.56 -19.45
N LEU A 48 -0.26 -5.71 -19.26
CA LEU A 48 -1.16 -5.96 -18.13
C LEU A 48 -0.41 -5.98 -16.79
N LEU A 49 0.78 -6.59 -16.74
CA LEU A 49 1.66 -6.53 -15.57
C LEU A 49 1.89 -5.08 -15.12
N ALA A 50 2.28 -4.20 -16.04
CA ALA A 50 2.55 -2.80 -15.73
C ALA A 50 1.30 -2.06 -15.21
N VAL A 51 0.12 -2.37 -15.75
CA VAL A 51 -1.16 -1.81 -15.26
C VAL A 51 -1.44 -2.27 -13.83
N PHE A 52 -1.28 -3.56 -13.53
CA PHE A 52 -1.49 -4.08 -12.18
C PHE A 52 -0.51 -3.48 -11.17
N ASP A 53 0.77 -3.37 -11.53
CA ASP A 53 1.79 -2.78 -10.68
C ASP A 53 1.46 -1.30 -10.40
N LEU A 54 1.05 -0.54 -11.42
CA LEU A 54 0.68 0.88 -11.26
C LEU A 54 -0.55 1.06 -10.36
N LEU A 55 -1.56 0.19 -10.50
CA LEU A 55 -2.75 0.21 -9.65
C LEU A 55 -2.39 -0.16 -8.20
N ALA A 56 -1.50 -1.15 -7.98
CA ALA A 56 -1.04 -1.52 -6.64
C ALA A 56 -0.28 -0.36 -5.98
N LEU A 57 0.56 0.34 -6.75
CA LEU A 57 1.24 1.54 -6.29
C LEU A 57 0.25 2.65 -5.94
N LEU A 58 -0.77 2.87 -6.77
CA LEU A 58 -1.80 3.88 -6.52
C LEU A 58 -2.55 3.61 -5.21
N CYS A 59 -2.94 2.36 -4.94
CA CYS A 59 -3.55 1.97 -3.67
C CYS A 59 -2.63 2.29 -2.47
N SER A 60 -1.33 2.00 -2.60
CA SER A 60 -0.35 2.29 -1.56
C SER A 60 -0.15 3.80 -1.35
N LEU A 61 -0.09 4.58 -2.43
CA LEU A 61 0.03 6.04 -2.38
C LEU A 61 -1.21 6.71 -1.80
N LEU A 62 -2.41 6.25 -2.16
CA LEU A 62 -3.66 6.77 -1.58
C LEU A 62 -3.74 6.50 -0.09
N SER A 63 -3.34 5.30 0.35
CA SER A 63 -3.23 5.00 1.77
C SER A 63 -2.22 5.92 2.48
N VAL A 64 -1.01 6.08 1.93
CA VAL A 64 0.02 6.97 2.51
C VAL A 64 -0.47 8.42 2.53
N TRP A 65 -1.17 8.87 1.48
CA TRP A 65 -1.77 10.19 1.41
C TRP A 65 -2.75 10.41 2.55
N LEU A 66 -3.71 9.49 2.73
CA LEU A 66 -4.68 9.53 3.82
C LEU A 66 -4.01 9.53 5.20
N LEU A 67 -2.94 8.76 5.34
CA LEU A 67 -2.13 8.70 6.54
C LEU A 67 -1.41 10.03 6.85
N VAL A 68 -0.81 10.69 5.85
CA VAL A 68 -0.19 12.03 6.00
C VAL A 68 -1.25 13.08 6.33
N GLN A 69 -2.43 12.96 5.74
CA GLN A 69 -3.60 13.78 6.02
C GLN A 69 -4.22 13.49 7.40
N LYS A 70 -3.64 12.56 8.17
CA LYS A 70 -4.14 12.12 9.48
C LYS A 70 -5.59 11.62 9.43
N CYS A 71 -6.00 11.10 8.27
CA CYS A 71 -7.29 10.46 8.03
C CYS A 71 -7.03 8.96 7.90
N TYR A 72 -7.00 8.26 9.03
CA TYR A 72 -6.66 6.85 9.08
C TYR A 72 -7.88 6.03 9.48
N ILE A 73 -8.38 5.21 8.56
CA ILE A 73 -9.48 4.28 8.80
C ILE A 73 -8.91 2.87 8.61
N VAL A 74 -8.88 2.06 9.68
CA VAL A 74 -8.25 0.72 9.66
C VAL A 74 -8.83 -0.15 8.55
N LYS A 75 -10.15 -0.16 8.38
CA LYS A 75 -10.83 -0.95 7.33
C LYS A 75 -10.39 -0.53 5.92
N LEU A 76 -10.21 0.76 5.70
CA LEU A 76 -9.79 1.31 4.40
C LEU A 76 -8.32 0.99 4.13
N GLU A 77 -7.48 1.08 5.16
CA GLU A 77 -6.06 0.72 5.11
C GLU A 77 -5.86 -0.76 4.74
N ILE A 78 -6.62 -1.64 5.39
CA ILE A 78 -6.65 -3.07 5.08
C ILE A 78 -7.15 -3.29 3.66
N GLY A 79 -8.21 -2.59 3.23
CA GLY A 79 -8.73 -2.65 1.88
C GLY A 79 -7.69 -2.30 0.81
N PHE A 80 -6.97 -1.19 0.97
CA PHE A 80 -5.88 -0.81 0.06
C PHE A 80 -4.75 -1.83 0.03
N SER A 81 -4.39 -2.39 1.20
CA SER A 81 -3.31 -3.37 1.29
C SER A 81 -3.68 -4.71 0.64
N ILE A 82 -4.90 -5.21 0.88
CA ILE A 82 -5.41 -6.42 0.22
C ILE A 82 -5.53 -6.22 -1.29
N ALA A 83 -6.09 -5.09 -1.73
CA ALA A 83 -6.19 -4.78 -3.16
C ALA A 83 -4.81 -4.77 -3.83
N SER A 84 -3.82 -4.14 -3.20
CA SER A 84 -2.43 -4.11 -3.67
C SER A 84 -1.83 -5.52 -3.75
N ILE A 85 -2.06 -6.37 -2.74
CA ILE A 85 -1.60 -7.77 -2.74
C ILE A 85 -2.21 -8.55 -3.90
N VAL A 86 -3.53 -8.44 -4.12
CA VAL A 86 -4.22 -9.12 -5.23
C VAL A 86 -3.65 -8.66 -6.57
N LEU A 87 -3.44 -7.35 -6.75
CA LEU A 87 -2.85 -6.78 -7.97
C LEU A 87 -1.42 -7.30 -8.20
N LEU A 88 -0.59 -7.39 -7.16
CA LEU A 88 0.76 -7.96 -7.27
C LEU A 88 0.74 -9.45 -7.64
N ILE A 89 -0.23 -10.22 -7.13
CA ILE A 89 -0.41 -11.64 -7.50
C ILE A 89 -0.81 -11.76 -8.98
N LEU A 90 -1.73 -10.91 -9.45
CA LEU A 90 -2.13 -10.85 -10.86
C LEU A 90 -0.95 -10.44 -11.74
N GLY A 91 -0.17 -9.45 -11.32
CA GLY A 91 1.08 -9.04 -11.97
C GLY A 91 2.06 -10.20 -12.10
N SER A 92 2.34 -10.91 -10.99
CA SER A 92 3.20 -12.10 -11.00
C SER A 92 2.69 -13.18 -11.96
N SER A 93 1.36 -13.38 -12.02
CA SER A 93 0.74 -14.35 -12.95
C SER A 93 0.94 -13.95 -14.41
N CYS A 94 0.87 -12.65 -14.72
CA CYS A 94 1.21 -12.13 -16.05
C CYS A 94 2.70 -12.30 -16.37
N ALA A 95 3.59 -12.07 -15.40
CA ALA A 95 5.02 -12.25 -15.56
C ALA A 95 5.38 -13.72 -15.82
N THR A 96 4.74 -14.67 -15.12
CA THR A 96 4.95 -16.12 -15.37
C THR A 96 4.34 -16.58 -16.68
N ALA A 97 3.21 -16.02 -17.10
CA ALA A 97 2.62 -16.32 -18.41
C ALA A 97 3.50 -15.85 -19.59
N ALA A 98 4.32 -14.82 -19.36
CA ALA A 98 5.31 -14.31 -20.32
C ALA A 98 6.68 -15.00 -20.21
N TYR A 99 6.76 -16.18 -19.57
CA TYR A 99 8.02 -16.87 -19.35
C TYR A 99 8.70 -17.32 -20.65
N ASP A 100 9.94 -16.86 -20.82
CA ASP A 100 10.90 -17.35 -21.80
C ASP A 100 12.26 -17.59 -21.09
N GLU A 101 13.00 -18.61 -21.51
CA GLU A 101 14.33 -18.95 -21.03
C GLU A 101 15.28 -17.74 -21.12
N SER A 102 15.18 -16.98 -22.21
CA SER A 102 15.98 -15.76 -22.44
C SER A 102 15.73 -14.66 -21.40
N MET A 103 14.58 -14.69 -20.71
CA MET A 103 14.10 -13.64 -19.79
C MET A 103 13.96 -14.13 -18.35
N LYS A 104 14.36 -15.37 -18.07
CA LYS A 104 14.22 -16.04 -16.77
C LYS A 104 14.67 -15.18 -15.61
N HIS A 105 15.82 -14.51 -15.73
CA HIS A 105 16.37 -13.66 -14.66
C HIS A 105 15.51 -12.43 -14.39
N VAL A 106 14.95 -11.80 -15.43
CA VAL A 106 14.08 -10.62 -15.30
C VAL A 106 12.76 -11.00 -14.65
N ILE A 107 12.14 -12.08 -15.11
CA ILE A 107 10.87 -12.57 -14.57
C ILE A 107 11.02 -13.04 -13.13
N HIS A 108 12.13 -13.71 -12.81
CA HIS A 108 12.42 -14.12 -11.44
C HIS A 108 12.64 -12.91 -10.52
N ALA A 109 13.36 -11.88 -10.96
CA ALA A 109 13.55 -10.65 -10.20
C ALA A 109 12.22 -9.94 -9.93
N ILE A 110 11.33 -9.82 -10.94
CA ILE A 110 9.99 -9.24 -10.78
C ILE A 110 9.20 -10.01 -9.70
N ASN A 111 9.15 -11.34 -9.81
CA ASN A 111 8.40 -12.18 -8.86
C ASN A 111 8.97 -12.12 -7.44
N ILE A 112 10.30 -12.04 -7.27
CA ILE A 112 10.91 -11.84 -5.95
C ILE A 112 10.48 -10.49 -5.36
N MET A 113 10.50 -9.42 -6.15
CA MET A 113 10.12 -8.08 -5.70
C MET A 113 8.63 -7.98 -5.37
N HIS A 114 7.78 -8.69 -6.11
CA HIS A 114 6.36 -8.84 -5.79
C HIS A 114 6.18 -9.60 -4.48
N GLY A 115 6.87 -10.73 -4.30
CA GLY A 115 6.85 -11.49 -3.05
C GLY A 115 7.28 -10.67 -1.84
N TYR A 116 8.36 -9.90 -1.97
CA TYR A 116 8.82 -8.98 -0.94
C TYR A 116 7.78 -7.89 -0.62
N SER A 117 7.19 -7.29 -1.65
CA SER A 117 6.13 -6.29 -1.50
C SER A 117 4.88 -6.85 -0.83
N ILE A 118 4.46 -8.07 -1.18
CA ILE A 118 3.34 -8.77 -0.55
C ILE A 118 3.62 -9.00 0.94
N LEU A 119 4.84 -9.39 1.31
CA LEU A 119 5.21 -9.55 2.73
C LEU A 119 5.15 -8.23 3.51
N LEU A 120 5.63 -7.13 2.92
CA LEU A 120 5.54 -5.80 3.52
C LEU A 120 4.09 -5.34 3.71
N LEU A 121 3.25 -5.53 2.69
CA LEU A 121 1.83 -5.18 2.73
C LEU A 121 1.06 -6.09 3.71
N GLY A 122 1.42 -7.37 3.79
CA GLY A 122 0.88 -8.30 4.79
C GLY A 122 1.24 -7.88 6.21
N PHE A 123 2.49 -7.50 6.45
CA PHE A 123 2.93 -6.92 7.72
C PHE A 123 2.16 -5.64 8.05
N ALA A 124 2.04 -4.71 7.09
CA ALA A 124 1.28 -3.47 7.27
C ALA A 124 -0.19 -3.75 7.62
N THR A 125 -0.82 -4.72 6.96
CA THR A 125 -2.20 -5.15 7.22
C THR A 125 -2.36 -5.71 8.63
N ALA A 126 -1.48 -6.61 9.05
CA ALA A 126 -1.49 -7.17 10.40
C ALA A 126 -1.26 -6.08 11.47
N TRP A 127 -0.31 -5.17 11.22
CA TRP A 127 -0.06 -4.05 12.13
C TRP A 127 -1.26 -3.10 12.23
N ALA A 128 -1.88 -2.78 11.10
CA ALA A 128 -3.08 -1.97 11.05
C ALA A 128 -4.20 -2.58 11.89
N TYR A 129 -4.43 -3.89 11.74
CA TYR A 129 -5.50 -4.61 12.42
C TYR A 129 -5.27 -4.75 13.93
N PHE A 130 -4.06 -5.10 14.37
CA PHE A 130 -3.80 -5.42 15.78
C PHE A 130 -3.30 -4.24 16.63
N LYS A 131 -2.68 -3.24 16.01
CA LYS A 131 -1.90 -2.21 16.74
C LYS A 131 -2.35 -0.78 16.47
N THR A 132 -3.28 -0.56 15.55
CA THR A 132 -3.68 0.80 15.15
C THR A 132 -5.17 0.99 15.36
N LYS A 133 -5.57 2.13 15.93
CA LYS A 133 -6.99 2.55 16.01
C LYS A 133 -7.32 3.44 14.82
N SER A 134 -8.59 3.47 14.40
CA SER A 134 -9.06 4.46 13.42
C SER A 134 -8.97 5.85 14.03
N THR A 135 -8.55 6.86 13.26
CA THR A 135 -8.40 8.24 13.71
C THR A 135 -8.57 9.17 12.52
N ILE A 136 -9.44 10.17 12.64
CA ILE A 136 -9.61 11.22 11.63
C ILE A 136 -9.26 12.56 12.27
N SER A 137 -8.27 13.26 11.71
CA SER A 137 -7.91 14.59 12.20
C SER A 137 -8.97 15.62 11.85
N ARG A 138 -9.32 16.42 12.85
CA ARG A 138 -10.30 17.51 12.74
C ARG A 138 -9.89 18.64 11.82
N LEU A 139 -8.60 18.76 11.46
CA LEU A 139 -8.15 19.72 10.45
C LEU A 139 -8.75 19.41 9.07
N LEU A 140 -9.00 18.13 8.77
CA LEU A 140 -9.63 17.71 7.53
C LEU A 140 -11.15 17.89 7.58
N ILE A 141 -11.75 17.64 8.75
CA ILE A 141 -13.20 17.82 9.00
C ILE A 141 -13.58 19.32 9.01
N ARG A 142 -12.78 20.19 9.65
CA ARG A 142 -12.98 21.66 9.65
C ARG A 142 -12.89 22.29 8.27
N GLY A 143 -12.14 21.69 7.34
CA GLY A 143 -12.04 22.16 5.96
C GLY A 143 -13.23 21.75 5.08
N TRP A 144 -14.06 20.80 5.53
CA TRP A 144 -15.19 20.23 4.75
C TRP A 144 -16.57 20.55 5.33
N GLY A 145 -16.67 21.03 6.57
CA GLY A 145 -17.95 21.42 7.18
C GLY A 145 -17.76 22.38 8.34
N ALA A 146 -18.67 23.36 8.44
CA ALA A 146 -18.77 24.34 9.51
C ALA A 146 -19.01 23.67 10.87
N ALA A 147 -17.95 23.17 11.48
CA ALA A 147 -17.96 22.66 12.85
C ALA A 147 -17.51 23.78 13.79
N ASP A 148 -18.50 24.57 14.22
CA ASP A 148 -18.41 25.42 15.40
C ASP A 148 -18.31 24.54 16.66
N ASP A 149 -17.64 25.13 17.64
CA ASP A 149 -17.68 24.86 19.08
C ASP A 149 -17.02 23.58 19.64
N ASP A 150 -15.84 23.84 20.21
CA ASP A 150 -15.11 23.34 21.39
C ASP A 150 -15.55 22.09 22.21
N ASP A 151 -16.64 21.38 21.94
CA ASP A 151 -17.15 20.34 22.87
C ASP A 151 -17.06 18.88 22.41
N GLN A 152 -16.58 18.56 21.22
CA GLN A 152 -16.70 17.17 20.72
C GLN A 152 -15.41 16.34 20.72
N LEU A 153 -14.44 16.58 21.61
CA LEU A 153 -13.23 15.73 21.76
C LEU A 153 -13.56 14.35 22.33
N GLU A 154 -14.20 13.48 21.54
CA GLU A 154 -14.38 12.08 21.94
C GLU A 154 -13.83 11.11 20.89
N GLU A 155 -13.04 10.18 21.41
CA GLU A 155 -12.68 8.89 20.85
C GLU A 155 -13.95 8.29 20.21
N PHE A 156 -13.94 7.98 18.90
CA PHE A 156 -14.99 7.13 18.33
C PHE A 156 -14.77 5.71 18.87
N ASP A 157 -15.19 5.50 20.11
CA ASP A 157 -15.32 4.22 20.77
C ASP A 157 -16.55 3.53 20.18
N PHE A 158 -16.34 2.62 19.22
CA PHE A 158 -17.35 1.59 18.96
C PHE A 158 -17.23 0.54 20.07
N GLY A 159 -17.55 0.95 21.30
CA GLY A 159 -17.82 0.05 22.40
C GLY A 159 -19.15 -0.64 22.15
N SER A 160 -19.10 -1.77 21.45
CA SER A 160 -20.11 -2.82 21.62
C SER A 160 -19.40 -4.00 22.26
N ASP A 161 -19.09 -3.88 23.55
CA ASP A 161 -18.83 -5.00 24.44
C ASP A 161 -18.94 -4.51 25.89
N GLU A 162 -20.15 -4.21 26.33
CA GLU A 162 -20.57 -4.45 27.72
C GLU A 162 -22.05 -4.90 27.74
N MET A 163 -22.22 -6.20 28.04
CA MET A 163 -23.41 -6.95 28.51
C MET A 163 -24.59 -7.19 27.56
#